data_AF-A0A7W4VXB1-F1
#
_entry.id   AF-A0A7W4VXB1-F1
#
_cell.length_a   1.000
_cell.length_b   1.000
_cell.length_c   1.000
_cell.angle_alpha   90.00
_cell.angle_beta   90.00
_cell.angle_gamma   90.00
#
_symmetry.space_group_name_H-M   'P 1'
#
loop_
_entity.id
_entity.type
_entity.pdbx_description
1 polymer ?
#
loop_
_entity_poly.entity_id
_entity_poly.type
_entity_poly.pdbx_seq_one_letter_code
_entity_poly.pdbx_strand_id
1 'polypeptide(L)'
;MSMERSRRARFTNVAPTAGEFTVAVLLAGLFFFLITPLVVQGGVAWATSGGFALPNGHLLDAYAGLLHGHFGAGLHRGVADALPSDAVIWVLTLLGEVLVLGAAVVLGMWMRDLTAGTGSRHGLATPTQAAEALGVPRLRKSAAVIRPDLYARSGRRTPVGSK
;
A
#
# COMPACT_ATOMS: atom_id res chain seq x y z
N MET A 1 0.16 -18.66 34.74
CA MET A 1 -0.74 -18.04 33.73
C MET A 1 -0.26 -16.69 33.17
N SER A 2 0.61 -15.91 33.83
CA SER A 2 1.08 -14.61 33.32
C SER A 2 2.10 -14.71 32.16
N MET A 3 3.06 -15.65 32.24
CA MET A 3 4.14 -15.79 31.25
C MET A 3 3.70 -16.23 29.83
N GLU A 4 2.59 -16.97 29.70
CA GLU A 4 2.08 -17.40 28.38
C GLU A 4 1.43 -16.26 27.59
N ARG A 5 0.83 -15.27 28.26
CA ARG A 5 0.33 -14.05 27.59
C ARG A 5 1.49 -13.22 27.04
N SER A 6 2.58 -13.08 27.79
CA SER A 6 3.76 -12.31 27.39
C SER A 6 4.56 -12.95 26.25
N ARG A 7 4.43 -14.27 26.04
CA ARG A 7 4.97 -14.95 24.85
C ARG A 7 4.11 -14.73 23.60
N ARG A 8 2.78 -14.75 23.73
CA ARG A 8 1.86 -14.51 22.59
C ARG A 8 1.96 -13.09 22.05
N ALA A 9 2.15 -12.09 22.92
CA ALA A 9 2.31 -10.70 22.53
C ALA A 9 3.60 -10.40 21.72
N ARG A 10 4.62 -11.29 21.78
CA ARG A 10 5.85 -11.14 20.99
C ARG A 10 5.75 -11.68 19.56
N PHE A 11 4.71 -12.46 19.25
CA PHE A 11 4.47 -13.03 17.92
C PHE A 11 3.28 -12.38 17.19
N THR A 12 2.62 -11.41 17.82
CA THR A 12 1.70 -10.52 17.11
C THR A 12 2.53 -9.51 16.34
N ASN A 13 3.08 -9.95 15.21
CA ASN A 13 3.60 -9.04 14.20
C ASN A 13 2.37 -8.25 13.72
N VAL A 14 2.30 -6.96 14.07
CA VAL A 14 1.23 -6.05 13.65
C VAL A 14 1.50 -5.68 12.19
N ALA A 15 1.48 -6.67 11.31
CA ALA A 15 1.41 -6.42 9.89
C ALA A 15 0.03 -5.81 9.62
N PRO A 16 -0.08 -4.73 8.82
CA PRO A 16 -1.35 -4.16 8.44
C PRO A 16 -2.26 -5.25 7.89
N THR A 17 -3.50 -5.29 8.34
CA THR A 17 -4.46 -6.26 7.80
C THR A 17 -4.74 -5.92 6.33
N ALA A 18 -5.11 -6.92 5.52
CA ALA A 18 -5.43 -6.69 4.11
C ALA A 18 -6.55 -5.64 3.92
N GLY A 19 -7.45 -5.49 4.91
CA GLY A 19 -8.49 -4.47 4.95
C GLY A 19 -7.93 -3.05 5.13
N GLU A 20 -7.03 -2.83 6.10
CA GLU A 20 -6.37 -1.53 6.33
C GLU A 20 -5.58 -1.08 5.09
N PHE A 21 -4.90 -2.02 4.44
CA PHE A 21 -4.18 -1.73 3.20
C PHE A 21 -5.12 -1.29 2.07
N THR A 22 -6.26 -1.97 1.92
CA THR A 22 -7.25 -1.61 0.89
C THR A 22 -7.83 -0.21 1.14
N VAL A 23 -8.17 0.11 2.39
CA VAL A 23 -8.67 1.43 2.77
C VAL A 23 -7.61 2.51 2.52
N ALA A 24 -6.34 2.25 2.86
CA ALA A 24 -5.26 3.18 2.60
C ALA A 24 -5.07 3.46 1.11
N VAL A 25 -5.12 2.43 0.26
CA VAL A 25 -5.02 2.59 -1.21
C VAL A 25 -6.20 3.39 -1.76
N LEU A 26 -7.43 3.14 -1.28
CA LEU A 26 -8.61 3.90 -1.70
C LEU A 26 -8.52 5.36 -1.29
N LEU A 27 -8.12 5.65 -0.05
CA LEU A 27 -7.96 7.02 0.44
C LEU A 27 -6.84 7.75 -0.30
N ALA A 28 -5.70 7.11 -0.53
CA ALA A 28 -4.62 7.68 -1.31
C ALA A 28 -5.03 7.94 -2.76
N GLY A 29 -5.69 6.97 -3.41
CA GLY A 29 -6.21 7.11 -4.77
C GLY A 29 -7.21 8.26 -4.88
N LEU A 30 -8.15 8.36 -3.93
CA LEU A 30 -9.09 9.48 -3.87
C LEU A 30 -8.35 10.81 -3.67
N PHE A 31 -7.38 10.87 -2.77
CA PHE A 31 -6.58 12.08 -2.56
C PHE A 31 -5.86 12.53 -3.83
N PHE A 32 -5.22 11.59 -4.54
CA PHE A 32 -4.54 11.90 -5.80
C PHE A 32 -5.54 12.36 -6.87
N PHE A 33 -6.67 11.69 -7.01
CA PHE A 33 -7.74 12.10 -7.93
C PHE A 33 -8.24 13.51 -7.65
N LEU A 34 -8.34 13.89 -6.38
CA LEU A 34 -8.74 15.24 -6.02
C LEU A 34 -7.64 16.28 -6.27
N ILE A 35 -6.36 15.95 -6.05
CA ILE A 35 -5.25 16.92 -6.11
C ILE A 35 -4.71 17.13 -7.54
N THR A 36 -4.68 16.08 -8.39
CA THR A 36 -4.06 16.12 -9.73
C THR A 36 -4.57 17.27 -10.58
N PRO A 37 -5.89 17.53 -10.68
CA PRO A 37 -6.39 18.61 -11.51
C PRO A 37 -5.92 20.00 -11.05
N LEU A 38 -5.80 20.22 -9.73
CA LEU A 38 -5.31 21.48 -9.16
C LEU A 38 -3.82 21.66 -9.45
N VAL A 39 -3.04 20.58 -9.36
CA VAL A 39 -1.61 20.58 -9.67
C VAL A 39 -1.38 20.86 -11.15
N VAL A 40 -2.15 20.23 -12.04
CA VAL A 40 -2.08 20.50 -13.48
C VAL A 40 -2.44 21.95 -13.78
N GLN A 41 -3.54 22.46 -13.23
CA GLN A 41 -3.95 23.85 -13.43
C GLN A 41 -2.87 24.83 -12.93
N GLY A 42 -2.33 24.62 -11.72
CA GLY A 42 -1.26 25.45 -11.17
C GLY A 42 0.05 25.38 -11.96
N GLY A 43 0.42 24.19 -12.45
CA GLY A 43 1.62 23.99 -13.27
C GLY A 43 1.49 24.64 -14.64
N VAL A 44 0.33 24.51 -15.29
CA VAL A 44 0.03 25.16 -16.58
C VAL A 44 -0.02 26.68 -16.41
N ALA A 45 -0.68 27.18 -15.37
CA ALA A 45 -0.70 28.61 -15.06
C ALA A 45 0.72 29.16 -14.88
N TRP A 46 1.56 28.48 -14.09
CA TRP A 46 2.95 28.88 -13.91
C TRP A 46 3.76 28.86 -15.21
N ALA A 47 3.60 27.82 -16.02
CA ALA A 47 4.32 27.68 -17.30
C ALA A 47 3.90 28.71 -18.36
N THR A 48 2.65 29.18 -18.32
CA THR A 48 2.11 30.10 -19.33
C THR A 48 2.19 31.56 -18.92
N SER A 49 1.91 31.88 -17.66
CA SER A 49 1.88 33.26 -17.16
C SER A 49 3.15 33.67 -16.40
N GLY A 50 4.07 32.73 -16.12
CA GLY A 50 5.26 32.96 -15.30
C GLY A 50 4.97 33.22 -13.81
N GLY A 51 3.70 33.14 -13.40
CA GLY A 51 3.23 33.42 -12.05
C GLY A 51 2.50 32.21 -11.47
N PHE A 52 2.87 31.82 -10.25
CA PHE A 52 2.15 30.78 -9.53
C PHE A 52 0.91 31.38 -8.86
N ALA A 53 -0.29 30.99 -9.31
CA ALA A 53 -1.56 31.45 -8.74
C ALA A 53 -2.39 30.25 -8.27
N LEU A 54 -2.64 30.20 -6.96
CA LEU A 54 -3.61 29.27 -6.38
C LEU A 54 -5.03 29.86 -6.46
N PRO A 55 -6.08 29.01 -6.48
CA PRO A 55 -7.46 29.49 -6.42
C PRO A 55 -7.68 30.32 -5.15
N ASN A 56 -8.00 31.60 -5.31
CA ASN A 56 -8.13 32.53 -4.20
C ASN A 56 -9.52 32.38 -3.56
N GLY A 57 -9.60 31.80 -2.36
CA GLY A 57 -10.78 31.83 -1.47
C GLY A 57 -12.00 31.00 -1.90
N HIS A 58 -12.09 30.58 -3.16
CA HIS A 58 -13.22 29.85 -3.74
C HIS A 58 -12.82 28.45 -4.21
N LEU A 59 -12.25 27.64 -3.31
CA LEU A 59 -11.72 26.33 -3.65
C LEU A 59 -12.81 25.38 -4.18
N LEU A 60 -14.03 25.46 -3.64
CA LEU A 60 -15.16 24.66 -4.07
C LEU A 60 -15.68 25.08 -5.45
N ASP A 61 -15.73 26.38 -5.76
CA ASP A 61 -16.14 26.85 -7.09
C ASP A 61 -15.07 26.56 -8.14
N ALA A 62 -13.80 26.63 -7.76
CA ALA A 62 -12.68 26.18 -8.61
C ALA A 62 -12.78 24.69 -8.90
N TYR A 63 -13.12 23.88 -7.89
CA TYR A 63 -13.30 22.43 -8.05
C TYR A 63 -14.55 22.06 -8.84
N ALA A 64 -15.65 22.79 -8.64
CA ALA A 64 -16.89 22.61 -9.40
C ALA A 64 -16.71 23.02 -10.86
N GLY A 65 -16.06 24.16 -11.12
CA GLY A 65 -15.72 24.63 -12.47
C GLY A 65 -14.86 23.60 -13.19
N LEU A 66 -13.83 23.09 -12.52
CA LEU A 66 -12.97 22.02 -12.98
C LEU A 66 -13.73 20.72 -13.33
N LEU A 67 -14.65 20.28 -12.46
CA LEU A 67 -15.51 19.12 -12.73
C LEU A 67 -16.41 19.33 -13.96
N HIS A 68 -16.82 20.58 -14.20
CA HIS A 68 -17.61 20.99 -15.37
C HIS A 68 -16.74 21.38 -16.58
N GLY A 69 -15.42 21.19 -16.52
CA GLY A 69 -14.49 21.50 -17.60
C GLY A 69 -14.21 22.99 -17.83
N HIS A 70 -14.54 23.87 -16.88
CA HIS A 70 -14.21 25.28 -16.91
C HIS A 70 -12.95 25.55 -16.08
N PHE A 71 -11.79 25.51 -16.73
CA PHE A 71 -10.51 25.72 -16.05
C PHE A 71 -10.24 27.22 -15.88
N GLY A 72 -9.53 27.60 -14.82
CA GLY A 72 -9.30 29.01 -14.49
C GLY A 72 -10.34 29.62 -13.54
N ALA A 73 -11.40 28.88 -13.17
CA ALA A 73 -12.31 29.27 -12.11
C ALA A 73 -11.54 29.49 -10.79
N GLY A 74 -11.64 30.71 -10.23
CA GLY A 74 -10.94 31.09 -9.00
C GLY A 74 -9.50 31.59 -9.17
N LEU A 75 -8.95 31.60 -10.39
CA LEU A 75 -7.66 32.23 -10.68
C LEU A 75 -7.80 33.74 -10.93
N HIS A 76 -6.71 34.47 -10.72
CA HIS A 76 -6.65 35.89 -11.10
C HIS A 76 -6.83 36.03 -12.62
N ARG A 77 -7.66 36.98 -13.08
CA ARG A 77 -8.08 37.11 -14.49
C ARG A 77 -6.90 37.14 -15.47
N GLY A 78 -5.84 37.88 -15.14
CA GLY A 78 -4.63 37.94 -16.00
C GLY A 78 -3.87 36.62 -16.15
N VAL A 79 -4.04 35.67 -15.22
CA VAL A 79 -3.48 34.31 -15.35
C VAL A 79 -4.46 33.39 -16.06
N ALA A 80 -5.76 33.52 -15.78
CA ALA A 80 -6.81 32.75 -16.46
C ALA A 80 -6.82 33.01 -17.99
N ASP A 81 -6.56 34.25 -18.42
CA ASP A 81 -6.51 34.61 -19.84
C ASP A 81 -5.29 34.03 -20.58
N ALA A 82 -4.25 33.63 -19.85
CA ALA A 82 -3.04 33.01 -20.39
C ALA A 82 -3.14 31.48 -20.48
N LEU A 83 -4.20 30.87 -19.94
CA LEU A 83 -4.39 29.42 -19.97
C LEU A 83 -4.73 28.95 -21.40
N PRO A 84 -4.22 27.76 -21.79
CA PRO A 84 -4.64 27.12 -23.03
C PRO A 84 -6.09 26.66 -22.94
N SER A 85 -6.70 26.34 -24.09
CA SER A 85 -8.10 25.90 -24.16
C SER A 85 -8.43 24.78 -23.17
N ASP A 86 -9.65 24.80 -22.62
CA ASP A 86 -10.13 23.83 -21.63
C ASP A 86 -9.88 22.36 -22.03
N ALA A 87 -10.04 22.04 -23.32
CA ALA A 87 -9.79 20.70 -23.84
C ALA A 87 -8.34 20.21 -23.62
N VAL A 88 -7.36 21.11 -23.76
CA VAL A 88 -5.94 20.79 -23.55
C VAL A 88 -5.68 20.50 -22.07
N ILE A 89 -6.26 21.31 -21.19
CA ILE A 89 -6.10 21.13 -19.75
C ILE A 89 -6.77 19.82 -19.31
N TRP A 90 -7.96 19.50 -19.85
CA TRP A 90 -8.63 18.22 -19.62
C TRP A 90 -7.77 17.02 -20.03
N VAL A 91 -7.14 17.07 -21.21
CA VAL A 91 -6.25 16.00 -21.68
C VAL A 91 -5.01 15.87 -20.78
N LEU A 92 -4.41 16.99 -20.36
CA LEU A 92 -3.27 16.99 -19.44
C LEU A 92 -3.66 16.45 -18.06
N THR A 93 -4.84 16.81 -17.55
CA THR A 93 -5.39 16.28 -16.31
C THR A 93 -5.61 14.78 -16.41
N LEU A 94 -6.24 14.30 -17.50
CA LEU A 94 -6.46 12.87 -17.72
C LEU A 94 -5.13 12.10 -17.79
N LEU A 95 -4.13 12.64 -18.49
CA LEU A 95 -2.80 12.04 -18.60
C LEU A 95 -2.10 11.98 -17.23
N GLY A 96 -2.15 13.09 -16.47
CA GLY A 96 -1.61 13.17 -15.12
C GLY A 96 -2.28 12.18 -14.19
N GLU A 97 -3.59 12.02 -14.29
CA GLU A 97 -4.38 11.13 -13.45
C GLU A 97 -4.02 9.66 -13.71
N VAL A 98 -3.96 9.26 -14.97
CA VAL A 98 -3.52 7.91 -15.35
C VAL A 98 -2.11 7.62 -14.85
N LEU A 99 -1.20 8.60 -14.94
CA LEU A 99 0.18 8.44 -14.51
C LEU A 99 0.31 8.33 -12.99
N VAL A 100 -0.38 9.20 -12.23
CA VAL A 100 -0.34 9.21 -10.77
C VAL A 100 -1.04 7.99 -10.19
N LEU A 101 -2.23 7.63 -10.69
CA LEU A 101 -2.93 6.41 -10.25
C LEU A 101 -2.14 5.15 -10.63
N GLY A 102 -1.57 5.11 -11.84
CA GLY A 102 -0.69 4.02 -12.27
C GLY A 102 0.52 3.88 -11.36
N ALA A 103 1.20 4.99 -11.05
CA ALA A 103 2.32 5.01 -10.12
C ALA A 103 1.90 4.57 -8.71
N ALA A 104 0.77 5.06 -8.20
CA ALA A 104 0.23 4.69 -6.88
C ALA A 104 -0.09 3.20 -6.79
N VAL A 105 -0.63 2.60 -7.86
CA VAL A 105 -0.87 1.15 -7.94
C VAL A 105 0.46 0.39 -7.92
N VAL A 106 1.44 0.80 -8.74
CA VAL A 106 2.76 0.15 -8.76
C VAL A 106 3.47 0.25 -7.41
N LEU A 107 3.48 1.43 -6.78
CA LEU A 107 4.02 1.64 -5.43
C LEU A 107 3.25 0.84 -4.38
N GLY A 108 1.92 0.77 -4.48
CA GLY A 108 1.09 -0.04 -3.60
C GLY A 108 1.43 -1.53 -3.73
N MET A 109 1.56 -2.05 -4.95
CA MET A 109 1.99 -3.42 -5.20
C MET A 109 3.39 -3.67 -4.65
N TRP A 110 4.33 -2.75 -4.90
CA TRP A 110 5.69 -2.85 -4.37
C TRP A 110 5.73 -2.83 -2.85
N MET A 111 5.00 -1.92 -2.19
CA MET A 111 4.89 -1.88 -0.73
C MET A 111 4.21 -3.13 -0.17
N ARG A 112 3.20 -3.66 -0.85
CA ARG A 112 2.58 -4.94 -0.50
C ARG A 112 3.59 -6.06 -0.60
N ASP A 113 4.39 -6.11 -1.65
CA ASP A 113 5.42 -7.12 -1.82
C ASP A 113 6.55 -6.98 -0.79
N LEU A 114 6.90 -5.77 -0.37
CA LEU A 114 7.84 -5.55 0.74
C LEU A 114 7.27 -5.95 2.10
N THR A 115 5.98 -5.70 2.32
CA THR A 115 5.32 -5.92 3.62
C THR A 115 4.87 -7.38 3.77
N ALA A 116 4.43 -8.01 2.68
CA ALA A 116 3.89 -9.38 2.66
C ALA A 116 4.86 -10.41 2.04
N GLY A 117 5.74 -10.00 1.14
CA GLY A 117 6.73 -10.84 0.48
C GLY A 117 8.11 -10.71 1.13
N THR A 118 8.77 -11.84 1.38
CA THR A 118 10.16 -11.97 1.87
C THR A 118 10.47 -11.59 3.32
N GLY A 119 9.57 -10.94 4.07
CA GLY A 119 9.88 -10.47 5.43
C GLY A 119 9.11 -11.09 6.60
N SER A 120 7.85 -11.51 6.45
CA SER A 120 7.00 -11.89 7.61
C SER A 120 7.31 -13.28 8.22
N ARG A 121 8.54 -13.78 8.01
CA ARG A 121 9.18 -14.87 8.75
C ARG A 121 10.62 -14.52 9.14
N HIS A 122 10.90 -13.25 9.44
CA HIS A 122 12.20 -12.75 9.93
C HIS A 122 12.70 -13.58 11.12
N GLY A 123 13.48 -14.63 10.82
CA GLY A 123 14.10 -15.53 11.79
C GLY A 123 14.02 -17.03 11.48
N LEU A 124 13.19 -17.47 10.52
CA LEU A 124 13.06 -18.91 10.22
C LEU A 124 13.36 -19.19 8.74
N ALA A 125 14.38 -20.01 8.52
CA ALA A 125 14.66 -20.59 7.21
C ALA A 125 13.38 -21.20 6.63
N THR A 126 13.10 -20.93 5.36
CA THR A 126 12.01 -21.62 4.66
C THR A 126 12.24 -23.14 4.73
N PRO A 127 11.20 -23.99 4.64
CA PRO A 127 11.38 -25.45 4.74
C PRO A 127 12.41 -25.99 3.74
N THR A 128 12.51 -25.36 2.57
CA THR A 128 13.50 -25.67 1.52
C THR A 128 14.89 -25.23 1.94
N GLN A 129 15.08 -24.00 2.43
CA GLN A 129 16.36 -23.52 2.95
C GLN A 129 16.82 -24.29 4.20
N ALA A 130 15.90 -24.73 5.05
CA ALA A 130 16.21 -25.59 6.19
C ALA A 130 16.63 -26.99 5.73
N ALA A 131 16.00 -27.53 4.69
CA ALA A 131 16.38 -28.81 4.09
C ALA A 131 17.73 -28.74 3.37
N GLU A 132 18.04 -27.60 2.75
CA GLU A 132 19.32 -27.33 2.11
C GLU A 132 20.45 -27.15 3.14
N ALA A 133 20.20 -26.42 4.23
CA ALA A 133 21.21 -26.15 5.26
C ALA A 133 21.44 -27.33 6.23
N LEU A 134 20.40 -28.09 6.59
CA LEU A 134 20.48 -29.17 7.60
C LEU A 134 20.34 -30.58 7.01
N GLY A 135 19.81 -30.71 5.80
CA GLY A 135 19.42 -31.99 5.21
C GLY A 135 18.07 -32.50 5.74
N VAL A 136 17.28 -33.09 4.84
CA VAL A 136 16.00 -33.75 5.17
C VAL A 136 16.12 -34.81 6.30
N PRO A 137 17.20 -35.64 6.37
CA PRO A 137 17.31 -36.65 7.42
C PRO A 137 17.43 -36.06 8.84
N ARG A 138 18.19 -34.98 9.01
CA ARG A 138 18.35 -34.32 10.32
C ARG A 138 17.07 -33.60 10.75
N LEU A 139 16.37 -32.97 9.80
CA LEU A 139 15.06 -32.37 10.06
C LEU A 139 14.03 -33.40 10.54
N ARG A 140 13.99 -34.59 9.93
CA ARG A 140 13.11 -35.68 10.37
C ARG A 140 13.45 -36.16 11.78
N LYS A 141 14.75 -36.28 12.11
CA LYS A 141 15.20 -36.69 13.45
C LYS A 141 14.82 -35.67 14.53
N SER A 142 14.88 -34.39 14.20
CA SER A 142 14.50 -33.29 15.10
C SER A 142 13.01 -32.91 15.02
N ALA A 143 12.19 -33.63 14.24
CA ALA A 143 10.80 -33.27 13.99
C ALA A 143 9.95 -33.23 15.27
N ALA A 144 10.25 -34.09 16.25
CA ALA A 144 9.57 -34.07 17.55
C ALA A 144 9.88 -32.84 18.41
N VAL A 145 11.04 -32.21 18.21
CA VAL A 145 11.44 -30.96 18.88
C VAL A 145 10.85 -29.75 18.16
N ILE A 146 10.79 -29.81 16.81
CA ILE A 146 10.26 -28.74 15.95
C ILE A 146 8.72 -28.65 16.05
N ARG A 147 8.03 -29.80 16.07
CA ARG A 147 6.57 -29.94 16.11
C ARG A 147 6.12 -30.88 17.23
N PRO A 148 6.35 -30.50 18.50
CA PRO A 148 5.97 -31.32 19.64
C PRO A 148 4.44 -31.50 19.70
N ASP A 149 3.66 -30.59 19.15
CA ASP A 149 2.20 -30.67 19.03
C ASP A 149 1.73 -31.91 18.24
N LEU A 150 2.42 -32.26 17.16
CA LEU A 150 2.09 -33.44 16.35
C LEU A 150 2.70 -34.72 16.93
N TYR A 151 3.94 -34.65 17.39
CA TYR A 151 4.71 -35.85 17.73
C TYR A 151 4.64 -36.25 19.21
N ALA A 152 4.23 -35.36 20.13
CA ALA A 152 4.04 -35.70 21.55
C ALA A 152 2.82 -36.62 21.79
N ARG A 153 1.90 -36.72 20.82
CA ARG A 153 0.75 -37.64 20.92
C ARG A 153 1.11 -39.07 20.50
N SER A 154 2.06 -39.22 19.57
CA SER A 154 2.56 -40.52 19.10
C SER A 154 3.42 -41.25 20.12
N GLY A 155 4.15 -40.54 21.00
CA GLY A 155 4.96 -41.15 22.06
C GLY A 155 4.17 -41.70 23.25
N ARG A 156 2.87 -41.39 23.37
CA ARG A 156 2.00 -41.82 24.48
C ARG A 156 1.22 -43.11 24.21
N ARG A 157 1.38 -43.72 23.03
CA ARG A 157 0.86 -45.07 22.76
C ARG A 157 1.88 -46.12 23.19
N THR A 158 2.06 -46.28 24.49
CA THR A 158 2.61 -47.50 25.06
C THR A 158 1.58 -48.62 24.84
N PRO A 159 1.94 -49.80 24.31
CA PRO A 159 1.02 -50.91 24.23
C PRO A 159 0.69 -51.35 25.66
N VAL A 160 -0.58 -51.21 26.05
CA VAL A 160 -1.08 -51.84 27.26
C VAL A 160 -1.01 -53.34 27.00
N GLY A 161 -0.10 -54.02 27.70
CA GLY A 161 0.07 -55.47 27.63
C GLY A 161 -1.26 -56.16 27.92
N SER A 162 -1.67 -57.03 26.99
CA SER A 162 -2.72 -58.01 27.23
C SER A 162 -2.19 -59.06 28.20
N LYS A 163 -2.89 -59.21 29.32
CA LYS A 163 -2.79 -60.38 30.21
C LYS A 163 -3.19 -61.66 29.50
#